data_AF-A0A4Q9KSP3-F1
#
_entry.id   AF-A0A4Q9KSP3-F1
#
_cell.length_a   1.000
_cell.length_b   1.000
_cell.length_c   1.000
_cell.angle_alpha   90.00
_cell.angle_beta   90.00
_cell.angle_gamma   90.00
#
_symmetry.space_group_name_H-M   'P 1'
#
loop_
_entity.id
_entity.type
_entity.pdbx_description
1 polymer ?
#
loop_
_entity_poly.entity_id
_entity_poly.type
_entity_poly.pdbx_seq_one_letter_code
_entity_poly.pdbx_strand_id
1 'polypeptide(L)' 'MKKNKITLIEVRITSQDSFQIVKTEKLRKYDLLTNELGLIYKCSVEIIPYVMTWYGIVTKYHKSHIKRLEIPMKVEA' A
#
# COMPACT_ATOMS: atom_id res chain seq x y z
N MET A 1 -29.25 -5.10 -15.44
CA MET A 1 -27.98 -4.99 -16.19
C MET A 1 -26.82 -5.06 -15.19
N LYS A 2 -25.90 -6.03 -15.33
CA LYS A 2 -24.67 -6.04 -14.54
C LYS A 2 -23.82 -4.85 -14.96
N LYS A 3 -23.55 -3.91 -14.06
CA LYS A 3 -22.54 -2.87 -14.29
C LYS A 3 -21.19 -3.55 -14.09
N ASN A 4 -20.38 -3.60 -15.14
CA ASN A 4 -19.00 -4.06 -15.02
C ASN A 4 -18.25 -3.08 -14.09
N LYS A 5 -17.44 -3.61 -13.19
CA LYS A 5 -16.64 -2.82 -12.26
C LYS A 5 -15.20 -3.31 -12.33
N ILE A 6 -14.28 -2.39 -12.53
CA ILE A 6 -12.85 -2.66 -12.50
C ILE A 6 -12.34 -2.20 -11.13
N THR A 7 -11.65 -3.08 -10.41
CA THR A 7 -10.99 -2.74 -9.16
C THR A 7 -9.48 -2.89 -9.34
N LEU A 8 -8.74 -1.81 -9.09
CA LEU A 8 -7.29 -1.77 -9.14
C LEU A 8 -6.75 -1.74 -7.72
N ILE A 9 -5.86 -2.69 -7.40
CA ILE A 9 -5.16 -2.73 -6.13
C ILE A 9 -3.73 -2.30 -6.37
N GLU A 10 -3.34 -1.17 -5.80
CA GLU A 10 -1.95 -0.72 -5.87
C GLU A 10 -1.24 -1.03 -4.57
N VAL A 11 -0.23 -1.89 -4.62
CA VAL A 11 0.61 -2.23 -3.47
C VAL A 11 1.89 -1.43 -3.53
N ARG A 12 2.23 -0.75 -2.43
CA ARG A 12 3.47 0.01 -2.30
C ARG A 12 4.18 -0.26 -0.98
N ILE A 13 5.49 -0.39 -1.04
CA ILE A 13 6.38 -0.41 0.14
C ILE A 13 7.11 0.93 0.19
N THR A 14 7.01 1.67 1.30
CA THR A 14 7.65 3.00 1.46
C THR A 14 8.41 3.13 2.77
N SER A 15 9.34 4.09 2.85
CA SER A 15 9.82 4.59 4.14
C SER A 15 8.73 5.40 4.84
N GLN A 16 8.79 5.51 6.17
CA GLN A 16 7.78 6.20 6.98
C GLN A 16 7.64 7.69 6.61
N ASP A 17 8.74 8.32 6.22
CA ASP A 17 8.80 9.77 5.99
C ASP A 17 8.16 10.20 4.67
N SER A 18 7.98 9.28 3.72
CA SER A 18 7.43 9.58 2.39
C SER A 18 5.90 9.41 2.29
N PHE A 19 5.24 8.95 3.37
CA PHE A 19 3.83 8.55 3.33
C PHE A 19 2.87 9.69 2.95
N GLN A 20 3.05 10.88 3.53
CA GLN A 20 2.16 12.02 3.32
C GLN A 20 2.30 12.64 1.92
N ILE A 21 3.54 12.79 1.45
CA ILE A 21 3.85 13.36 0.13
C ILE A 21 3.33 12.44 -0.98
N VAL A 22 3.59 11.14 -0.84
CA VAL A 22 3.10 10.10 -1.77
C VAL A 22 1.58 10.09 -1.86
N LYS A 23 0.89 10.26 -0.74
CA LYS A 23 -0.58 10.24 -0.70
C LYS A 23 -1.17 11.40 -1.51
N THR A 24 -0.67 12.62 -1.31
CA THR A 24 -1.22 13.82 -1.96
C THR A 24 -0.94 13.87 -3.46
N GLU A 25 0.27 13.56 -3.90
CA GLU A 25 0.58 13.54 -5.35
C GLU A 25 -0.19 12.46 -6.10
N LYS A 26 -0.46 11.32 -5.45
CA LYS A 26 -1.12 10.20 -6.10
C LYS A 26 -2.63 10.31 -6.19
N LEU A 27 -3.29 10.98 -5.24
CA LEU A 27 -4.74 11.22 -5.34
C LEU A 27 -5.12 11.85 -6.68
N ARG A 28 -4.37 12.86 -7.12
CA ARG A 28 -4.59 13.50 -8.42
C ARG A 28 -4.37 12.55 -9.61
N LYS A 29 -3.36 11.67 -9.53
CA LYS A 29 -3.07 10.68 -10.57
C LYS A 29 -4.16 9.60 -10.62
N TYR A 30 -4.69 9.18 -9.49
CA TYR A 30 -5.78 8.22 -9.40
C TYR A 30 -7.08 8.76 -9.95
N ASP A 31 -7.44 10.00 -9.63
CA ASP A 31 -8.64 10.64 -10.19
C ASP A 31 -8.56 10.66 -11.73
N LEU A 32 -7.43 11.07 -12.30
CA LEU A 32 -7.22 11.06 -13.75
C LEU A 32 -7.36 9.64 -14.34
N LEU A 33 -6.68 8.66 -13.74
CA LEU A 33 -6.72 7.26 -14.19
C LEU A 33 -8.13 6.66 -14.11
N THR A 34 -8.87 6.92 -13.03
CA THR A 34 -10.25 6.43 -12.89
C THR A 34 -11.16 7.02 -13.96
N ASN A 35 -10.98 8.30 -14.31
CA ASN A 35 -11.75 8.97 -15.36
C ASN A 35 -11.42 8.40 -16.74
N GLU A 36 -10.15 8.26 -17.10
CA GLU A 36 -9.75 7.70 -18.40
C GLU A 36 -10.23 6.26 -18.58
N LEU A 37 -10.02 5.40 -17.57
CA LEU A 37 -10.46 4.01 -17.61
C LEU A 37 -11.99 3.89 -17.59
N GLY A 38 -12.67 4.76 -16.85
CA GLY A 38 -14.13 4.84 -16.82
C GLY A 38 -14.71 5.20 -18.20
N LEU A 39 -14.04 6.08 -18.95
CA LEU A 39 -14.43 6.45 -20.31
C LEU A 39 -14.19 5.32 -21.32
N ILE A 40 -13.02 4.67 -21.29
CA ILE A 40 -12.65 3.61 -22.23
C ILE A 40 -13.58 2.39 -22.08
N TYR A 41 -13.76 1.93 -20.84
CA TYR A 41 -14.49 0.69 -20.57
C TYR A 41 -15.97 0.92 -20.25
N LYS A 42 -16.42 2.18 -20.19
CA LYS A 42 -17.80 2.59 -19.83
C LYS A 42 -18.26 1.92 -18.53
N CYS A 43 -17.38 1.86 -17.55
CA CYS A 43 -17.56 1.07 -16.33
C CYS A 43 -17.05 1.81 -15.10
N SER A 44 -17.50 1.42 -13.90
CA SER A 44 -16.99 2.04 -12.67
C SER A 44 -15.61 1.49 -12.32
N VAL A 45 -14.66 2.38 -12.06
CA VAL A 45 -13.30 2.03 -11.66
C VAL A 45 -13.07 2.46 -10.22
N GLU A 46 -12.52 1.56 -9.40
CA GLU A 46 -12.14 1.85 -8.02
C GLU A 46 -10.67 1.50 -7.80
N ILE A 47 -9.90 2.43 -7.25
CA ILE A 47 -8.49 2.22 -6.91
C ILE A 47 -8.36 2.13 -5.40
N ILE A 48 -7.84 1.01 -4.91
CA ILE A 48 -7.58 0.75 -3.49
C ILE A 48 -6.06 0.77 -3.27
N PRO A 49 -5.49 1.85 -2.69
CA PRO A 49 -4.06 1.90 -2.39
C PRO A 49 -3.77 1.12 -1.10
N TYR A 50 -2.91 0.11 -1.19
CA TYR A 50 -2.36 -0.63 -0.06
C TYR A 50 -0.90 -0.24 0.16
N VAL A 51 -0.64 0.52 1.22
CA VAL A 51 0.70 1.04 1.52
C VAL A 51 1.24 0.37 2.78
N MET A 52 2.41 -0.26 2.65
CA MET A 52 3.15 -0.85 3.75
C MET A 52 4.42 -0.05 4.02
N THR A 53 4.73 0.21 5.29
CA THR A 53 6.02 0.81 5.63
C THR A 53 7.08 -0.27 5.75
N TRP A 54 8.31 0.02 5.31
CA TRP A 54 9.44 -0.89 5.53
C TRP A 54 9.60 -1.23 7.01
N TYR A 55 9.44 -0.24 7.90
CA TYR A 55 9.44 -0.44 9.34
C TYR A 55 8.31 -1.39 9.81
N GLY A 56 7.10 -1.28 9.27
CA GLY A 56 5.99 -2.18 9.58
C GLY A 56 6.23 -3.62 9.11
N ILE A 57 6.92 -3.80 7.98
CA ILE A 57 7.35 -5.10 7.48
C ILE A 57 8.44 -5.67 8.41
N VAL A 58 9.50 -4.90 8.64
CA VAL A 58 10.64 -5.32 9.47
C VAL A 58 10.17 -5.68 10.87
N THR A 59 9.39 -4.85 11.55
CA THR A 59 8.91 -5.13 12.92
C THR A 59 8.01 -6.37 13.02
N LYS A 60 7.17 -6.63 12.00
CA LYS A 60 6.30 -7.82 11.96
C LYS A 60 7.11 -9.12 11.89
N TYR A 61 8.15 -9.15 11.05
CA TYR A 61 8.98 -10.34 10.88
C TYR A 61 10.08 -10.43 11.93
N HIS A 62 10.62 -9.30 12.40
CA HIS A 62 11.69 -9.26 13.40
C HIS A 62 11.28 -9.94 14.72
N LYS A 63 10.04 -9.72 15.19
CA LYS A 63 9.52 -10.39 16.40
C LYS A 63 9.36 -11.91 16.23
N SER A 64 9.00 -12.39 15.05
CA SER A 64 8.84 -13.84 14.82
C SER A 64 10.20 -14.52 14.64
N HIS A 65 11.17 -13.85 14.00
CA HIS A 65 12.51 -14.38 13.80
C HIS A 65 13.34 -14.40 15.10
N ILE A 66 13.26 -13.36 15.94
CA ILE A 66 13.94 -13.35 17.26
C ILE A 66 13.42 -14.48 18.16
N LYS A 67 12.09 -14.71 18.20
CA LYS A 67 11.52 -15.83 18.98
C LYS A 67 11.99 -17.21 18.50
N ARG A 68 12.26 -17.35 17.20
CA ARG A 68 12.74 -18.62 16.61
C ARG A 68 14.24 -18.83 16.78
N LEU A 69 15.00 -17.76 17.06
CA LEU A 69 16.44 -17.80 17.25
C LEU A 69 16.84 -18.04 18.72
N GLU A 70 15.91 -17.99 19.68
CA GLU A 70 16.15 -18.15 21.13
C GLU A 70 17.27 -17.25 21.69
N ILE A 71 17.62 -16.17 20.98
CA ILE A 71 18.67 -15.24 21.41
C ILE A 71 18.08 -14.37 22.53
N PRO A 72 18.62 -14.40 23.76
CA PRO A 72 18.17 -13.50 24.82
C PRO A 72 18.38 -12.06 24.35
N MET A 73 17.32 -11.25 24.40
CA MET A 73 17.36 -9.82 24.06
C MET A 73 18.32 -9.10 25.02
N LYS A 74 19.58 -8.99 24.61
CA LYS A 74 20.57 -8.14 25.26
C LYS A 74 21.07 -7.12 24.24
N VAL A 75 20.23 -6.13 23.98
CA VAL A 75 20.68 -4.88 23.35
C VAL A 75 20.03 -3.76 24.15
N GLU A 76 20.82 -3.18 25.05
CA GLU A 76 20.54 -1.89 25.69
C GLU A 76 20.41 -0.81 24.60
N ALA A 77 19.49 0.12 24.83
CA ALA A 77 19.24 1.28 23.97
C ALA A 77 20.40 2.29 24.03
#